data_AF-A0A085FSA1-F1
#
_entry.id   AF-A0A085FSA1-F1
#
_cell.length_a   1.000
_cell.length_b   1.000
_cell.length_c   1.000
_cell.angle_alpha   90.00
_cell.angle_beta   90.00
_cell.angle_gamma   90.00
#
_symmetry.space_group_name_H-M   'P 1'
#
loop_
_entity.id
_entity.type
_entity.pdbx_description
1 polymer ?
#
loop_
_entity_poly.entity_id
_entity_poly.type
_entity_poly.pdbx_seq_one_letter_code
_entity_poly.pdbx_strand_id
1 'polypeptide(L)' 'MAAGSLIAYPSTTLVAAVGWARSFIRDASQREILFDLDRARRTLCSPEGKTPEFDLISKSVANLTRMWAQD' A
#
# COMPACT_ATOMS: atom_id res chain seq x y z
N MET A 1 -32.02 -34.28 0.38
CA MET A 1 -31.22 -34.24 1.62
C MET A 1 -32.16 -34.47 2.79
N ALA A 2 -31.96 -35.53 3.57
CA ALA A 2 -32.82 -35.83 4.71
C ALA A 2 -32.61 -34.79 5.84
N ALA A 3 -33.69 -34.43 6.53
CA ALA A 3 -33.65 -33.58 7.72
C ALA A 3 -32.83 -34.27 8.83
N GLY A 4 -31.84 -33.57 9.40
CA GLY A 4 -31.01 -34.09 10.50
C GLY A 4 -29.50 -33.95 10.35
N SER A 5 -28.98 -33.30 9.29
CA SER A 5 -27.53 -33.10 9.16
C SER A 5 -27.02 -31.92 9.98
N LEU A 6 -26.17 -32.21 10.97
CA LEU A 6 -25.39 -31.24 11.74
C LEU A 6 -23.96 -31.21 11.17
N ILE A 7 -23.47 -30.03 10.78
CA ILE A 7 -22.05 -29.84 10.46
C ILE A 7 -21.40 -29.19 11.68
N ALA A 8 -20.71 -29.99 12.48
CA ALA A 8 -19.84 -29.49 13.55
C ALA A 8 -18.44 -29.32 12.98
N TYR A 9 -17.92 -28.10 13.00
CA TYR A 9 -16.50 -27.82 12.75
C TYR A 9 -15.89 -27.25 14.02
N PRO A 10 -14.63 -27.58 14.33
CA PRO A 10 -13.94 -27.02 15.48
C PRO A 10 -13.81 -25.51 15.29
N SER A 11 -14.41 -24.73 16.20
CA SER A 11 -14.25 -23.28 16.23
C SER A 11 -12.83 -22.99 16.74
N THR A 12 -11.89 -22.84 15.81
CA THR A 12 -10.56 -22.34 16.14
C THR A 12 -10.67 -20.83 16.38
N THR A 13 -10.21 -20.37 17.54
CA THR A 13 -10.25 -18.95 17.89
C THR A 13 -9.40 -18.15 16.90
N LEU A 14 -9.98 -17.11 16.29
CA LEU A 14 -9.25 -16.18 15.43
C LEU A 14 -8.58 -15.12 16.30
N VAL A 15 -7.24 -15.08 16.29
CA VAL A 15 -6.47 -14.02 16.93
C VAL A 15 -6.21 -12.94 15.88
N ALA A 16 -6.64 -11.71 16.15
CA ALA A 16 -6.40 -10.56 15.28
C ALA A 16 -5.62 -9.47 16.03
N ALA A 17 -4.60 -8.91 15.39
CA ALA A 17 -3.90 -7.73 15.88
C ALA A 17 -4.48 -6.49 15.20
N VAL A 18 -4.93 -5.53 16.00
CA VAL A 18 -5.44 -4.25 15.51
C VAL A 18 -4.45 -3.16 15.92
N GLY A 19 -3.99 -2.38 14.95
CA GLY A 19 -3.12 -1.23 15.17
C GLY A 19 -3.47 -0.10 14.21
N TRP A 20 -3.02 1.11 14.50
CA TRP A 20 -3.16 2.27 13.62
C TRP A 20 -1.79 2.72 13.13
N ALA A 21 -1.66 2.96 11.83
CA ALA A 21 -0.53 3.67 11.25
C ALA A 21 -0.94 5.12 11.02
N ARG A 22 -0.12 6.06 11.48
CA ARG A 22 -0.27 7.48 11.12
C ARG A 22 0.51 7.73 9.83
N SER A 23 -0.13 8.32 8.84
CA SER A 23 0.60 8.77 7.65
C SER A 23 1.36 10.06 7.94
N PHE A 24 2.60 10.15 7.47
CA PHE A 24 3.41 11.36 7.51
C PHE A 24 2.88 12.48 6.59
N ILE A 25 1.99 12.17 5.65
CA ILE A 25 1.34 13.15 4.77
C ILE A 25 -0.10 13.32 5.26
N ARG A 26 -0.44 14.52 5.76
CA ARG A 26 -1.76 14.79 6.38
C ARG A 26 -2.89 14.87 5.35
N ASP A 27 -2.63 15.49 4.21
CA ASP A 27 -3.62 15.68 3.15
C ASP A 27 -3.86 14.38 2.35
N ALA A 28 -5.14 14.03 2.15
CA ALA A 28 -5.51 12.80 1.45
C ALA A 28 -5.19 12.84 -0.05
N SER A 29 -5.35 13.99 -0.71
CA SER A 29 -5.05 14.16 -2.12
C SER A 29 -3.54 14.04 -2.39
N GLN A 30 -2.72 14.58 -1.49
CA GLN A 30 -1.25 14.45 -1.57
C GLN A 30 -0.79 13.00 -1.43
N ARG A 31 -1.43 12.22 -0.54
CA ARG A 31 -1.15 10.78 -0.40
C ARG A 31 -1.52 10.00 -1.65
N GLU A 32 -2.66 10.32 -2.25
CA GLU A 32 -3.12 9.66 -3.48
C GLU A 32 -2.15 9.91 -4.64
N ILE A 33 -1.68 11.15 -4.80
CA ILE A 33 -0.66 11.49 -5.81
C ILE A 33 0.63 10.69 -5.60
N LEU A 34 1.14 10.62 -4.36
CA LEU A 34 2.34 9.83 -4.06
C LEU A 34 2.13 8.33 -4.29
N PHE A 35 0.92 7.83 -4.02
CA PHE A 35 0.56 6.44 -4.28
C PHE A 35 0.54 6.13 -5.78
N ASP A 36 -0.07 7.00 -6.60
CA ASP A 36 -0.11 6.84 -8.05
C ASP A 36 1.29 6.90 -8.68
N LEU A 37 2.15 7.80 -8.19
CA LEU A 37 3.55 7.86 -8.62
C LEU A 37 4.31 6.59 -8.28
N ASP A 38 4.08 6.00 -7.10
CA ASP A 38 4.72 4.73 -6.73
C ASP A 38 4.19 3.57 -7.59
N ARG A 39 2.90 3.57 -7.94
CA ARG A 39 2.36 2.59 -8.89
C ARG A 39 3.00 2.71 -10.27
N ALA A 40 3.12 3.93 -10.80
CA ALA A 40 3.78 4.18 -12.07
C ALA A 40 5.26 3.70 -12.04
N ARG A 41 5.97 3.99 -10.95
CA ARG A 41 7.35 3.54 -10.72
C ARG A 41 7.48 2.02 -10.74
N ARG A 42 6.54 1.29 -10.13
CA ARG A 42 6.53 -0.17 -10.12
C ARG A 42 6.27 -0.76 -11.51
N THR A 43 5.41 -0.14 -12.31
CA THR A 43 5.18 -0.56 -13.70
C THR A 43 6.42 -0.38 -14.57
N LEU A 44 7.21 0.65 -14.31
CA LEU A 44 8.49 0.90 -14.99
C LEU A 44 9.65 0.06 -14.44
N CYS A 45 9.43 -0.65 -13.33
CA CYS A 45 10.41 -1.56 -12.75
C CYS A 45 10.44 -2.87 -13.55
N SER A 46 10.87 -2.77 -14.81
CA SER A 46 11.17 -3.92 -15.67
C SER A 46 12.48 -4.59 -15.24
N PRO A 47 12.70 -5.86 -15.62
CA PRO A 47 13.95 -6.58 -15.36
C PRO A 47 15.19 -5.95 -16.02
N GLU A 48 15.01 -4.97 -16.91
CA GLU A 48 16.07 -4.31 -17.68
C GLU A 48 16.87 -3.24 -16.89
N GLY A 49 16.59 -3.07 -15.60
CA GLY A 49 17.40 -2.22 -14.72
C GLY A 49 17.03 -0.73 -14.80
N LYS A 50 17.87 0.10 -14.19
CA LYS A 50 17.61 1.50 -13.84
C LYS A 50 17.37 2.37 -15.09
N THR A 51 16.11 2.66 -15.39
CA THR A 51 15.71 3.55 -16.49
C THR A 51 15.73 5.02 -16.05
N PRO A 52 16.01 5.97 -16.95
CA PRO A 52 16.00 7.40 -16.62
C PRO A 52 14.62 7.89 -16.16
N GLU A 53 13.54 7.29 -16.66
CA GLU A 53 12.17 7.57 -16.23
C GLU A 53 11.94 7.14 -14.78
N PHE A 54 12.45 5.97 -14.38
CA PHE A 54 12.39 5.49 -13.00
C PHE A 54 13.11 6.45 -12.05
N ASP A 55 14.28 6.96 -12.44
CA ASP A 55 15.05 7.93 -11.66
C ASP A 55 14.32 9.26 -11.49
N LEU A 56 13.69 9.75 -12.56
CA LEU A 56 12.94 11.00 -12.53
C LEU A 56 11.72 10.91 -11.61
N ILE A 57 10.99 9.79 -11.67
CA ILE A 57 9.85 9.53 -10.77
C ILE A 57 10.34 9.38 -9.33
N SER A 58 11.41 8.61 -9.10
CA SER A 58 11.99 8.41 -7.77
C SER A 58 12.44 9.74 -7.14
N LYS A 59 13.08 10.62 -7.94
CA LYS A 59 13.46 11.97 -7.51
C LYS A 59 12.24 12.83 -7.17
N SER A 60 11.20 12.77 -8.00
CA SER A 60 9.95 13.52 -7.80
C SER A 60 9.23 13.10 -6.52
N VAL A 61 9.11 11.78 -6.28
CA VAL A 61 8.53 11.22 -5.05
C VAL A 61 9.31 11.68 -3.82
N ALA A 62 10.64 11.63 -3.87
CA ALA A 62 11.48 12.08 -2.76
C ALA A 62 11.30 13.58 -2.45
N ASN A 63 11.18 14.42 -3.48
CA ASN A 63 10.96 15.85 -3.31
C ASN A 63 9.58 16.17 -2.75
N LEU A 64 8.52 15.58 -3.32
CA LEU A 64 7.15 15.78 -2.86
C LEU A 64 6.95 15.28 -1.43
N THR A 65 7.56 14.15 -1.08
CA THR A 65 7.55 13.62 0.29
C THR A 65 8.19 14.61 1.25
N ARG A 66 9.34 15.21 0.94
CA ARG A 66 9.95 16.22 1.82
C ARG A 66 9.11 17.49 1.95
N MET A 67 8.39 17.88 0.90
CA MET A 67 7.52 19.07 0.92
C MET A 67 6.26 18.84 1.74
N TRP A 68 5.74 17.61 1.76
CA TRP A 68 4.44 17.29 2.34
C TRP A 68 4.51 16.49 3.63
N ALA A 69 5.69 15.96 3.98
CA ALA A 69 5.94 15.35 5.28
C ALA A 69 5.72 16.40 6.37
N GLN A 70 4.75 16.13 7.23
CA GLN A 70 4.48 16.88 8.44
C GLN A 70 4.59 15.90 9.60
N ASP A 71 5.37 16.25 10.63
CA ASP A 71 5.46 15.46 11.86
C ASP A 71 4.08 15.27 12.55
#